data_AF-A0A4Z0GZ40-F1
#
_entry.id   AF-A0A4Z0GZ40-F1
#
_cell.length_a   1.000
_cell.length_b   1.000
_cell.length_c   1.000
_cell.angle_alpha   90.00
_cell.angle_beta   90.00
_cell.angle_gamma   90.00
#
_symmetry.space_group_name_H-M   'P 1'
#
loop_
_entity.id
_entity.type
_entity.pdbx_description
1 polymer ?
#
loop_
_entity_poly.entity_id
_entity_poly.type
_entity_poly.pdbx_seq_one_letter_code
_entity_poly.pdbx_strand_id
1 'polypeptide(L)'
;MFIINRNRAYYRHHRKRAINRKLDIVRNAWHSGESHPWVKEPGRLDKERMCCSCYMCKYEKNFDVTKTSYRKRLEAMDREIVDYLNGDY
;
A
#
# COMPACT_ATOMS: atom_id res chain seq x y z
N MET A 1 29.78 6.35 -4.21
CA MET A 1 28.74 5.34 -4.45
C MET A 1 28.58 4.52 -3.18
N PHE A 2 27.60 4.82 -2.33
CA PHE A 2 27.39 4.04 -1.10
C PHE A 2 26.85 2.67 -1.48
N ILE A 3 27.70 1.64 -1.41
CA ILE A 3 27.24 0.26 -1.51
C ILE A 3 26.38 0.02 -0.27
N ILE A 4 25.06 0.08 -0.44
CA ILE A 4 24.13 -0.35 0.59
C ILE A 4 24.46 -1.81 0.85
N ASN A 5 25.06 -2.08 2.00
CA ASN A 5 25.53 -3.40 2.37
C ASN A 5 24.30 -4.27 2.69
N ARG A 6 23.66 -4.79 1.64
CA ARG A 6 22.46 -5.66 1.68
C ARG A 6 22.83 -7.05 2.21
N ASN A 7 23.40 -7.08 3.40
CA ASN A 7 23.79 -8.31 4.09
C ASN A 7 22.54 -8.99 4.68
N ARG A 8 22.73 -10.20 5.23
CA ARG A 8 21.65 -10.96 5.85
C ARG A 8 20.96 -10.20 7.00
N ALA A 9 21.71 -9.39 7.74
CA ALA A 9 21.17 -8.58 8.84
C ALA A 9 20.21 -7.50 8.34
N TYR A 10 20.52 -6.85 7.22
CA TYR A 10 19.66 -5.86 6.57
C TYR A 10 18.30 -6.46 6.21
N TYR A 11 18.27 -7.62 5.54
CA TYR A 11 17.01 -8.28 5.19
C TYR A 11 16.21 -8.74 6.41
N ARG A 12 16.90 -9.23 7.46
CA ARG A 12 16.24 -9.59 8.74
C ARG A 12 15.59 -8.38 9.40
N HIS A 13 16.29 -7.24 9.41
CA HIS A 13 15.75 -5.99 9.95
C HIS A 13 14.52 -5.53 9.15
N HIS A 14 14.59 -5.53 7.82
CA HIS A 14 13.45 -5.17 6.97
C HIS A 14 12.25 -6.10 7.17
N ARG A 15 12.48 -7.41 7.26
CA ARG A 15 11.42 -8.39 7.56
C ARG A 15 10.79 -8.12 8.91
N LYS A 16 11.60 -7.90 9.96
CA LYS A 16 11.12 -7.59 11.32
C LYS A 16 10.28 -6.30 11.33
N ARG A 17 10.73 -5.25 10.63
CA ARG A 17 9.98 -4.00 10.49
C ARG A 17 8.62 -4.21 9.81
N ALA A 18 8.58 -4.98 8.71
CA ALA A 18 7.33 -5.29 8.02
C ALA A 18 6.36 -6.10 8.89
N ILE A 19 6.86 -7.11 9.60
CA ILE A 19 6.08 -7.91 10.55
C ILE A 19 5.50 -7.04 11.66
N ASN A 20 6.33 -6.23 12.32
CA ASN A 20 5.90 -5.38 13.43
C ASN A 20 4.80 -4.41 12.99
N ARG A 21 4.96 -3.76 11.83
CA ARG A 21 3.95 -2.85 11.30
C ARG A 21 2.61 -3.55 11.06
N LYS A 22 2.62 -4.78 10.53
CA LYS A 22 1.39 -5.56 10.30
C LYS A 22 0.78 -6.03 11.61
N LEU A 23 1.61 -6.41 12.59
CA LEU A 23 1.17 -6.82 13.92
C LEU A 23 0.48 -5.65 14.67
N ASP A 24 1.00 -4.43 14.54
CA ASP A 24 0.36 -3.24 15.10
C ASP A 24 -1.04 -3.02 14.53
N ILE A 25 -1.25 -3.29 13.24
CA ILE A 25 -2.58 -3.22 12.62
C ILE A 25 -3.51 -4.28 13.22
N VAL A 26 -3.03 -5.53 13.37
CA VAL A 26 -3.82 -6.62 13.96
C VAL A 26 -4.25 -6.27 15.38
N ARG A 27 -3.33 -5.77 16.21
CA ARG A 27 -3.61 -5.42 17.60
C ARG A 27 -4.50 -4.19 17.74
N ASN A 28 -4.16 -3.12 17.03
CA ASN A 28 -4.74 -1.81 17.29
C ASN A 28 -5.94 -1.48 16.38
N ALA A 29 -5.90 -1.89 15.11
CA ALA A 29 -6.95 -1.52 14.15
C ALA A 29 -8.05 -2.58 14.02
N TRP A 30 -7.71 -3.87 14.20
CA TRP A 30 -8.70 -4.95 14.16
C TRP A 30 -9.23 -5.31 15.56
N HIS A 31 -8.63 -4.74 16.61
CA HIS A 31 -8.89 -5.07 18.01
C HIS A 31 -8.80 -6.59 18.26
N SER A 32 -7.95 -7.26 17.49
CA SER A 32 -7.72 -8.68 17.63
C SER A 32 -6.92 -8.88 18.91
N GLY A 33 -7.57 -9.42 19.95
CA GLY A 33 -6.91 -9.74 21.22
C GLY A 33 -5.74 -10.72 21.05
N GLU A 34 -5.05 -11.03 22.15
CA GLU A 34 -3.85 -11.87 22.15
C GLU A 34 -4.06 -13.30 21.61
N SER A 35 -5.32 -13.73 21.50
CA SER A 35 -5.68 -15.03 20.93
C SER A 35 -5.43 -15.12 19.41
N HIS A 36 -5.31 -13.99 18.71
CA HIS A 36 -5.20 -13.98 17.25
C HIS A 36 -3.97 -14.78 16.76
N PRO A 37 -4.11 -15.67 15.76
CA PRO A 37 -3.02 -16.52 15.29
C PRO A 37 -1.75 -15.75 14.91
N TRP A 38 -1.90 -14.58 14.29
CA TRP A 38 -0.78 -13.71 13.91
C TRP A 38 -0.14 -12.95 15.08
N VAL A 39 -0.80 -12.86 16.23
CA VAL A 39 -0.18 -12.33 17.46
C VAL A 39 0.69 -13.40 18.12
N LYS A 40 0.23 -14.66 18.11
CA LYS A 40 1.01 -15.82 18.59
C LYS A 40 2.20 -16.13 17.69
N GLU A 41 2.00 -16.08 16.38
CA GLU A 41 3.03 -16.38 15.38
C GLU A 41 3.21 -15.22 14.39
N PRO A 42 3.83 -14.11 14.82
CA PRO A 42 3.98 -12.91 14.00
C PRO A 42 4.87 -13.12 12.77
N GLY A 43 5.71 -14.16 12.78
CA GLY A 43 6.56 -14.54 11.65
C GLY A 43 5.80 -14.76 10.34
N ARG A 44 4.54 -15.19 10.41
CA ARG A 44 3.67 -15.44 9.23
C ARG A 44 3.23 -14.16 8.52
N LEU A 45 3.28 -13.02 9.22
CA LEU A 45 2.88 -11.73 8.67
C LEU A 45 3.86 -11.22 7.59
N ASP A 46 5.04 -11.80 7.44
CA ASP A 46 5.99 -11.34 6.42
C ASP A 46 5.42 -11.45 5.00
N LYS A 47 4.72 -12.55 4.70
CA LYS A 47 4.10 -12.85 3.40
C LYS A 47 2.63 -12.45 3.31
N GLU A 48 1.96 -12.26 4.45
CA GLU A 48 0.51 -12.03 4.48
C GLU A 48 0.09 -10.69 3.88
N ARG A 49 -1.01 -10.64 3.13
CA ARG A 49 -1.56 -9.40 2.59
C ARG A 49 -2.70 -8.92 3.48
N MET A 50 -2.45 -7.84 4.21
CA MET A 50 -3.42 -7.20 5.11
C MET A 50 -4.51 -6.46 4.32
N CYS A 51 -5.47 -7.20 3.74
CA CYS A 51 -6.63 -6.63 3.06
C CYS A 51 -7.72 -6.27 4.08
N CYS A 52 -7.62 -5.11 4.76
CA CYS A 52 -8.76 -4.59 5.54
C CYS A 52 -9.65 -3.63 4.76
N SER A 53 -10.94 -3.63 5.11
CA SER A 53 -11.92 -2.63 4.70
C SER A 53 -11.86 -1.34 5.52
N CYS A 54 -10.90 -1.24 6.43
CA CYS A 54 -10.68 -0.12 7.33
C CYS A 54 -10.47 1.21 6.59
N TYR A 55 -10.76 2.32 7.29
CA TYR A 55 -10.72 3.66 6.71
C TYR A 55 -9.35 4.02 6.08
N MET A 56 -8.27 3.57 6.72
CA MET A 56 -6.89 3.76 6.25
C MET A 56 -6.53 2.91 5.01
N CYS A 57 -6.93 1.64 4.93
CA CYS A 57 -6.64 0.81 3.75
C CYS A 57 -7.50 1.18 2.55
N LYS A 58 -8.70 1.75 2.79
CA LYS A 58 -9.57 2.30 1.75
C LYS A 58 -9.47 3.84 1.66
N TYR A 59 -8.34 4.41 2.07
CA TYR A 59 -8.14 5.87 2.11
C TYR A 59 -8.59 6.56 0.81
N GLU A 60 -8.10 6.07 -0.33
CA GLU A 60 -8.44 6.65 -1.64
C GLU A 60 -9.94 6.65 -1.93
N LYS A 61 -10.65 5.58 -1.54
CA LYS A 61 -12.10 5.46 -1.75
C LYS A 61 -12.89 6.33 -0.76
N ASN A 62 -12.40 6.48 0.46
CA ASN A 62 -13.14 7.20 1.50
C ASN A 62 -12.96 8.72 1.43
N PHE A 63 -11.85 9.17 0.84
CA PHE A 63 -11.52 10.58 0.68
C PHE A 63 -11.58 11.03 -0.78
N ASP A 64 -12.13 10.20 -1.67
CA ASP A 64 -12.23 10.44 -3.11
C ASP A 64 -10.91 10.95 -3.74
N VAL A 65 -9.78 10.42 -3.25
CA VAL A 65 -8.46 10.83 -3.72
C VAL A 65 -8.23 10.21 -5.08
N THR A 66 -8.18 11.05 -6.11
CA THR A 66 -7.87 10.63 -7.47
C THR A 66 -6.40 10.22 -7.57
N LYS A 67 -6.14 8.98 -8.04
CA LYS A 67 -4.77 8.55 -8.31
C LYS A 67 -4.18 9.39 -9.42
N THR A 68 -2.90 9.73 -9.28
CA THR A 68 -2.13 10.46 -10.29
C THR A 68 -2.20 9.79 -11.67
N SER A 69 -2.27 8.45 -11.73
CA SER A 69 -2.43 7.71 -12.99
C SER A 69 -3.78 7.97 -13.66
N TYR A 70 -4.87 8.05 -12.88
CA TYR A 70 -6.18 8.36 -13.42
C TYR A 70 -6.23 9.81 -13.89
N ARG A 71 -5.68 10.74 -13.11
CA ARG A 71 -5.58 12.16 -13.51
C ARG A 71 -4.85 12.32 -14.85
N LYS A 72 -3.66 11.72 -15.00
CA LYS A 72 -2.90 11.78 -16.26
C LYS A 72 -3.66 11.17 -17.45
N ARG A 73 -4.44 10.12 -17.20
CA ARG A 73 -5.25 9.48 -18.24
C ARG A 73 -6.40 10.39 -18.67
N LEU A 74 -7.09 11.00 -17.71
CA LEU A 74 -8.13 11.99 -17.99
C LEU A 74 -7.56 13.17 -18.80
N GLU A 75 -6.42 13.72 -18.39
CA GLU A 75 -5.74 14.80 -19.13
C GLU A 75 -5.29 14.39 -20.55
N ALA A 76 -5.01 13.11 -20.79
CA ALA A 76 -4.72 12.61 -22.13
C ALA A 76 -6.00 12.50 -22.97
N MET A 77 -7.07 11.94 -22.40
CA MET A 77 -8.37 11.82 -23.05
C MET A 77 -8.96 13.20 -23.37
N ASP A 78 -8.83 14.18 -22.47
CA ASP A 78 -9.29 15.54 -22.69
C ASP A 78 -8.54 16.20 -23.86
N ARG A 79 -7.23 15.94 -24.00
CA ARG A 79 -6.45 16.41 -25.15
C ARG A 79 -6.92 15.76 -26.45
N GLU A 80 -7.12 14.44 -26.47
CA GLU A 80 -7.63 13.73 -27.66
C GLU A 80 -8.99 14.29 -28.12
N ILE A 81 -9.88 14.63 -27.18
CA ILE A 81 -11.17 15.26 -27.50
C ILE A 81 -10.97 16.65 -28.12
N VAL A 82 -10.07 17.46 -27.55
CA VAL A 82 -9.77 18.80 -28.07
C VAL A 82 -9.17 18.72 -29.47
N ASP A 83 -8.21 17.83 -29.70
CA ASP A 83 -7.56 17.64 -31.00
C ASP A 83 -8.58 17.20 -32.06
N TYR A 84 -9.51 16.29 -31.72
CA TYR A 84 -10.62 15.88 -32.59
C TYR A 84 -11.55 17.05 -32.94
N LEU A 85 -11.94 17.86 -31.96
CA LEU A 85 -12.85 18.99 -32.17
C LEU A 85 -12.21 20.12 -32.99
N ASN A 86 -10.90 20.31 -32.87
CA ASN A 86 -10.15 21.30 -33.64
C ASN A 86 -9.81 20.84 -35.07
N GLY A 87 -9.96 19.54 -35.36
CA GLY A 87 -9.62 18.96 -36.66
C GLY A 87 -8.13 18.73 -36.88
N ASP A 88 -7.34 18.70 -35.80
CA ASP A 88 -5.88 18.53 -35.81
C ASP A 88 -5.44 17.04 -35.81
N TYR A 89 -6.28 16.16 -36.37
CA TYR A 89 -6.14 14.69 -36.30
C TYR A 89 -5.35 14.07 -37.46
#